data_AF-A0A6G0X3C8-F1
#
_entry.id   AF-A0A6G0X3C8-F1
#
_cell.length_a   1.000
_cell.length_b   1.000
_cell.length_c   1.000
_cell.angle_alpha   90.00
_cell.angle_beta   90.00
_cell.angle_gamma   90.00
#
_symmetry.space_group_name_H-M   'P 1'
#
loop_
_entity.id
_entity.type
_entity.pdbx_description
1 polymer ?
#
loop_
_entity_poly.entity_id
_entity_poly.type
_entity_poly.pdbx_seq_one_letter_code
_entity_poly.pdbx_strand_id
1 'polypeptide(L)'
;MVFASPDERVTVGVLPFDSKSVSSIMDVSNCTFVVVPSRDKSYQLILEYVADHLCSKDDHRSFEVDAGKKKHHYWEQNDQSDGSDASTLRAGYGLHRFSWNDHQLVCLRQHIGAPVGTSREAVRMENVVLLYPSVNAETILHNFVDTVVATAEATKKGYISIFRWHTEYEYWRNAQKARARPIESVVLPRTTKSKLIEDLDDFVSKDTKAFYANHGIPYKRSYLFYGVPGTGKTSLIQAMAGQYERNLFFLQPTHPKMTDDSLRSAVEQVPRNSILVLEDIDALFDKDRKKKVEQSPLTFSGLLNALDGVGSPDGHIVVLSTNFRDQLDDALIRNGRVDVHVPFEHTTEEQMEAMFLSFYPEEKDGTAFASALVAALGERKMSMAALQHYFVTQRRKTATEAIANIDEIVRNLDERQREADEEAKEREAKEKAKEEAKEKEVSEKAEEEAKENKKDEEEEKAREVGQADKEEFKETDN
;
A
#
# COMPACT_ATOMS: atom_id res chain seq x y z
N MET A 1 60.57 32.26 -16.45
CA MET A 1 60.76 30.99 -15.72
C MET A 1 60.40 31.24 -14.26
N VAL A 2 59.13 31.06 -13.93
CA VAL A 2 58.67 30.90 -12.54
C VAL A 2 57.69 29.75 -12.63
N PHE A 3 58.15 28.56 -12.26
CA PHE A 3 57.30 27.38 -12.17
C PHE A 3 56.38 27.60 -10.96
N ALA A 4 55.08 27.71 -11.21
CA ALA A 4 54.08 27.55 -10.16
C ALA A 4 54.20 26.11 -9.61
N SER A 5 54.17 25.97 -8.28
CA SER A 5 54.33 24.67 -7.63
C SER A 5 53.13 23.76 -7.90
N PRO A 6 53.28 22.42 -7.77
CA PRO A 6 52.23 21.45 -8.07
C PRO A 6 51.16 21.30 -6.96
N ASP A 7 51.06 22.24 -6.01
CA ASP A 7 50.29 22.04 -4.77
C ASP A 7 48.91 22.69 -4.71
N GLU A 8 48.41 23.29 -5.79
CA GLU A 8 46.99 23.70 -5.87
C GLU A 8 46.14 22.55 -6.43
N ARG A 9 45.98 21.50 -5.62
CA ARG A 9 44.86 20.58 -5.79
C ARG A 9 43.58 21.33 -5.42
N VAL A 10 42.82 21.68 -6.46
CA VAL A 10 41.38 21.98 -6.49
C VAL A 10 40.73 22.10 -5.10
N THR A 11 40.51 23.34 -4.64
CA THR A 11 39.56 23.62 -3.56
C THR A 11 38.16 23.16 -4.00
N VAL A 12 37.73 22.01 -3.50
CA VAL A 12 36.40 21.41 -3.72
C VAL A 12 35.37 22.29 -2.99
N GLY A 13 34.75 23.21 -3.72
CA GLY A 13 34.14 24.42 -3.16
C GLY A 13 32.80 24.28 -2.43
N VAL A 14 32.13 23.13 -2.40
CA VAL A 14 30.92 22.93 -1.57
C VAL A 14 30.82 21.47 -1.14
N LEU A 15 31.05 21.19 0.14
CA LEU A 15 30.73 19.88 0.73
C LEU A 15 29.27 19.88 1.21
N PRO A 16 28.55 18.76 1.10
CA PRO A 16 27.18 18.66 1.62
C PRO A 16 27.11 18.52 3.15
N PHE A 17 28.24 18.63 3.84
CA PHE A 17 28.41 18.50 5.29
C PHE A 17 29.56 19.40 5.78
N ASP A 18 29.60 19.69 7.08
CA ASP A 18 30.74 20.38 7.70
C ASP A 18 31.95 19.44 7.76
N SER A 19 33.04 19.81 7.08
CA SER A 19 34.28 19.02 7.05
C SER A 19 34.87 18.80 8.45
N LYS A 20 34.65 19.73 9.39
CA LYS A 20 35.10 19.58 10.78
C LYS A 20 34.41 18.42 11.50
N SER A 21 33.21 18.04 11.08
CA SER A 21 32.49 16.91 11.67
C SER A 21 33.15 15.57 11.36
N VAL A 22 33.94 15.47 10.30
CA VAL A 22 34.54 14.21 9.82
C VAL A 22 36.07 14.22 9.87
N SER A 23 36.71 15.41 9.90
CA SER A 23 38.17 15.58 9.83
C SER A 23 38.96 14.89 10.94
N SER A 24 38.32 14.56 12.07
CA SER A 24 38.96 13.81 13.16
C SER A 24 39.12 12.32 12.87
N ILE A 25 38.43 11.81 11.84
CA ILE A 25 38.36 10.38 11.53
C ILE A 25 38.81 10.09 10.08
N MET A 26 38.65 11.05 9.17
CA MET A 26 39.00 10.87 7.76
C MET A 26 39.53 12.17 7.15
N ASP A 27 40.50 12.04 6.24
CA ASP A 27 40.89 13.13 5.36
C ASP A 27 39.85 13.32 4.25
N VAL A 28 39.05 14.37 4.37
CA VAL A 28 37.97 14.69 3.42
C VAL A 28 38.50 14.99 2.02
N SER A 29 39.76 15.42 1.89
CA SER A 29 40.38 15.69 0.58
C SER A 29 40.73 14.42 -0.20
N ASN A 30 40.71 13.26 0.47
CA ASN A 30 41.03 11.95 -0.11
C ASN A 30 39.92 10.92 0.15
N CYS A 31 38.66 11.34 0.00
CA CYS A 31 37.50 10.47 0.17
C CYS A 31 36.53 10.58 -1.01
N THR A 32 35.74 9.52 -1.20
CA THR A 32 34.54 9.51 -2.03
C THR A 32 33.34 9.52 -1.10
N PHE A 33 32.29 10.26 -1.44
CA PHE A 33 31.06 10.28 -0.65
C PHE A 33 29.81 10.23 -1.54
N VAL A 34 28.72 9.70 -0.98
CA VAL A 34 27.38 9.74 -1.58
C VAL A 34 26.38 10.28 -0.56
N VAL A 35 25.46 11.12 -1.03
CA VAL A 35 24.38 11.68 -0.21
C VAL A 35 23.10 10.90 -0.48
N VAL A 36 22.53 10.32 0.56
CA VAL A 36 21.25 9.63 0.54
C VAL A 36 20.22 10.50 1.25
N PRO A 37 19.25 11.11 0.52
CA PRO A 37 18.23 11.96 1.14
C PRO A 37 17.26 11.12 1.98
N SER A 38 16.64 11.72 2.99
CA SER A 38 15.71 11.03 3.89
C SER A 38 14.46 10.43 3.23
N ARG A 39 14.13 10.89 2.03
CA ARG A 39 13.03 10.37 1.21
C ARG A 39 13.42 9.13 0.39
N ASP A 40 14.71 8.84 0.26
CA ASP A 40 15.16 7.66 -0.46
C ASP A 40 14.86 6.40 0.36
N LYS A 41 14.38 5.33 -0.31
CA LYS A 41 14.03 4.07 0.36
C LYS A 41 15.20 3.43 1.10
N SER A 42 16.43 3.65 0.64
CA SER A 42 17.63 3.09 1.28
C SER A 42 17.99 3.79 2.58
N TYR A 43 17.52 5.01 2.82
CA TYR A 43 17.89 5.82 3.99
C TYR A 43 17.67 5.07 5.31
N GLN A 44 16.45 4.57 5.55
CA GLN A 44 16.13 3.84 6.78
C GLN A 44 16.90 2.52 6.87
N LEU A 45 17.04 1.80 5.75
CA LEU A 45 17.75 0.52 5.70
C LEU A 45 19.24 0.67 6.02
N ILE A 46 19.86 1.77 5.56
CA ILE A 46 21.24 2.12 5.87
C ILE A 46 21.38 2.39 7.36
N LEU A 47 20.47 3.18 7.97
CA LEU A 47 20.55 3.49 9.41
C LEU A 47 20.39 2.24 10.29
N GLU A 48 19.52 1.31 9.89
CA GLU A 48 19.36 0.02 10.56
C GLU A 48 20.63 -0.85 10.38
N TYR A 49 21.16 -0.95 9.16
CA TYR A 49 22.39 -1.69 8.90
C TYR A 49 23.58 -1.15 9.71
N VAL A 50 23.76 0.17 9.72
CA VAL A 50 24.87 0.84 10.42
C VAL A 50 24.79 0.59 11.93
N ALA A 51 23.60 0.59 12.53
CA ALA A 51 23.43 0.32 13.96
C ALA A 51 23.92 -1.10 14.33
N ASP A 52 23.71 -2.08 13.46
CA ASP A 52 24.06 -3.48 13.68
C ASP A 52 25.52 -3.85 13.30
N HIS A 53 26.21 -3.00 12.52
CA HIS A 53 27.50 -3.33 11.90
C HIS A 53 28.63 -2.37 12.24
N LEU A 54 28.60 -1.74 13.41
CA LEU A 54 29.64 -0.80 13.82
C LEU A 54 31.02 -1.46 13.98
N CYS A 55 32.08 -0.72 13.65
CA CYS A 55 33.46 -1.19 13.82
C CYS A 55 33.85 -1.34 15.30
N SER A 56 33.30 -0.51 16.18
CA SER A 56 33.47 -0.55 17.63
C SER A 56 32.20 -0.11 18.34
N LYS A 57 32.01 -0.56 19.59
CA LYS A 57 30.91 -0.06 20.45
C LYS A 57 30.97 1.45 20.67
N ASP A 58 32.18 2.04 20.64
CA ASP A 58 32.37 3.49 20.80
C ASP A 58 31.96 4.31 19.57
N ASP A 59 31.66 3.65 18.45
CA ASP A 59 31.12 4.26 17.23
C ASP A 59 29.59 4.44 17.30
N HIS A 60 28.96 3.92 18.36
CA HIS A 60 27.52 4.01 18.61
C HIS A 60 27.15 5.23 19.50
N ARG A 61 27.65 6.43 19.15
CA ARG A 61 27.52 7.62 20.02
C ARG A 61 26.12 8.24 20.07
N SER A 62 25.26 7.87 19.14
CA SER A 62 23.88 8.30 19.06
C SER A 62 23.05 7.19 18.42
N PHE A 63 21.80 7.08 18.83
CA PHE A 63 20.88 6.11 18.28
C PHE A 63 19.44 6.56 18.44
N GLU A 64 18.60 6.02 17.57
CA GLU A 64 17.16 6.13 17.65
C GLU A 64 16.56 4.74 17.85
N VAL A 65 15.45 4.71 18.59
CA VAL A 65 14.70 3.50 18.84
C VAL A 65 13.31 3.70 18.25
N ASP A 66 12.98 2.90 17.25
CA ASP A 66 11.60 2.75 16.80
C ASP A 66 10.97 1.64 17.61
N ALA A 67 10.29 2.01 18.70
CA ALA A 67 9.53 1.09 19.54
C ALA A 67 8.28 0.62 18.80
N GLY A 68 8.46 -0.26 17.82
CA GLY A 68 7.37 -0.83 17.06
C GLY A 68 6.35 -1.54 17.95
N LYS A 69 5.12 -1.70 17.43
CA LYS A 69 4.15 -2.61 18.05
C LYS A 69 4.74 -4.02 18.00
N LYS A 70 4.73 -4.75 19.14
CA LYS A 70 5.13 -6.17 19.22
C LYS A 70 4.61 -6.93 17.99
N LYS A 71 5.51 -7.62 17.27
CA LYS A 71 5.14 -8.54 16.19
C LYS A 71 4.35 -9.70 16.81
N HIS A 72 3.03 -9.56 16.93
CA HIS A 72 2.18 -10.63 17.44
C HIS A 72 2.13 -11.76 16.41
N HIS A 73 2.91 -12.81 16.63
CA HIS A 73 2.81 -14.07 15.91
C HIS A 73 1.89 -15.02 16.70
N TYR A 74 0.64 -15.19 16.24
CA TYR A 74 -0.35 -16.08 16.87
C TYR A 74 0.02 -17.58 16.86
N TRP A 75 1.08 -17.97 16.13
CA TRP A 75 1.42 -19.38 15.86
C TRP A 75 2.70 -19.87 16.55
N GLU A 76 3.34 -19.07 17.41
CA GLU A 76 4.50 -19.53 18.18
C GLU A 76 4.05 -20.04 19.56
N GLN A 77 3.80 -21.36 19.66
CA GLN A 77 3.63 -22.06 20.95
C GLN A 77 5.00 -22.38 21.59
N ASN A 78 5.91 -21.42 21.61
CA ASN A 78 7.06 -21.45 22.49
C ASN A 78 7.13 -20.08 23.17
N ASP A 79 6.52 -19.99 24.36
CA ASP A 79 6.81 -18.96 25.38
C ASP A 79 8.24 -19.13 25.96
N GLN A 80 9.21 -19.46 25.09
CA GLN A 80 10.60 -19.13 25.29
C GLN A 80 10.86 -18.00 24.31
N SER A 81 10.69 -16.79 24.81
CA SER A 81 11.14 -15.59 24.13
C SER A 81 12.63 -15.75 23.77
N ASP A 82 12.92 -16.13 22.53
CA ASP A 82 14.08 -15.51 21.90
C ASP A 82 13.71 -14.03 21.83
N GLY A 83 14.38 -13.24 22.66
CA GLY A 83 14.19 -11.80 22.81
C GLY A 83 14.47 -11.07 21.50
N SER A 84 13.58 -11.23 20.51
CA SER A 84 13.52 -10.34 19.36
C SER A 84 12.90 -9.06 19.88
N ASP A 85 13.77 -8.13 20.26
CA ASP A 85 13.38 -6.80 20.69
C ASP A 85 12.36 -6.24 19.69
N ALA A 86 11.17 -5.92 20.19
CA ALA A 86 10.09 -5.34 19.39
C ALA A 86 10.50 -3.96 18.80
N SER A 87 11.60 -3.40 19.32
CA SER A 87 12.19 -2.16 18.88
C SER A 87 13.26 -2.37 17.83
N THR A 88 13.21 -1.58 16.76
CA THR A 88 14.30 -1.49 15.78
C THR A 88 15.25 -0.38 16.19
N LEU A 89 16.54 -0.70 16.27
CA LEU A 89 17.60 0.27 16.53
C LEU A 89 18.05 0.90 15.21
N ARG A 90 18.26 2.21 15.22
CA ARG A 90 18.77 2.96 14.08
C ARG A 90 19.92 3.85 14.51
N ALA A 91 20.88 4.05 13.62
CA ALA A 91 21.94 5.03 13.83
C ALA A 91 21.32 6.44 14.01
N GLY A 92 21.73 7.12 15.09
CA GLY A 92 21.24 8.45 15.43
C GLY A 92 21.94 9.53 14.61
N TYR A 93 21.75 10.80 14.98
CA TYR A 93 22.49 11.90 14.34
C TYR A 93 23.96 11.87 14.73
N GLY A 94 24.83 12.19 13.77
CA GLY A 94 26.27 12.22 13.98
C GLY A 94 26.99 11.18 13.14
N LEU A 95 28.22 10.86 13.57
CA LEU A 95 29.18 10.10 12.80
C LEU A 95 29.33 8.68 13.35
N HIS A 96 29.23 7.70 12.45
CA HIS A 96 29.28 6.27 12.76
C HIS A 96 30.25 5.57 11.81
N ARG A 97 31.19 4.78 12.36
CA ARG A 97 32.04 3.89 11.57
C ARG A 97 31.45 2.49 11.57
N PHE A 98 31.33 1.89 10.40
CA PHE A 98 30.73 0.58 10.24
C PHE A 98 31.48 -0.25 9.21
N SER A 99 31.38 -1.57 9.34
CA SER A 99 31.96 -2.53 8.41
C SER A 99 30.92 -3.08 7.45
N TRP A 100 31.28 -3.23 6.20
CA TRP A 100 30.51 -3.98 5.20
C TRP A 100 31.47 -4.83 4.38
N ASN A 101 31.34 -6.16 4.44
CA ASN A 101 32.34 -7.10 3.94
C ASN A 101 33.74 -6.74 4.50
N ASP A 102 34.74 -6.60 3.64
CA ASP A 102 36.12 -6.21 4.00
C ASP A 102 36.33 -4.69 4.01
N HIS A 103 35.27 -3.89 3.86
CA HIS A 103 35.33 -2.44 3.80
C HIS A 103 34.95 -1.79 5.13
N GLN A 104 35.66 -0.73 5.50
CA GLN A 104 35.29 0.16 6.60
C GLN A 104 34.78 1.48 6.02
N LEU A 105 33.51 1.78 6.29
CA LEU A 105 32.80 2.95 5.81
C LEU A 105 32.46 3.88 6.97
N VAL A 106 32.15 5.12 6.62
CA VAL A 106 31.68 6.14 7.56
C VAL A 106 30.30 6.61 7.14
N CYS A 107 29.36 6.63 8.07
CA CYS A 107 28.02 7.17 7.91
C CYS A 107 27.90 8.44 8.76
N LEU A 108 27.55 9.56 8.13
CA LEU A 108 27.21 10.81 8.79
C LEU A 108 25.71 11.08 8.58
N ARG A 109 24.92 11.00 9.65
CA ARG A 109 23.52 11.44 9.64
C ARG A 109 23.43 12.88 10.14
N GLN A 110 22.80 13.76 9.39
CA GLN A 110 22.78 15.20 9.68
C GLN A 110 21.47 15.89 9.26
N HIS A 111 21.25 17.08 9.82
CA HIS A 111 20.21 18.00 9.35
C HIS A 111 20.74 18.88 8.21
N ILE A 112 19.84 19.23 7.30
CA ILE A 112 20.11 20.15 6.19
C ILE A 112 19.38 21.47 6.46
N GLY A 113 20.14 22.55 6.59
CA GLY A 113 19.60 23.91 6.69
C GLY A 113 18.86 24.22 7.99
N ALA A 114 18.23 25.39 8.02
CA ALA A 114 17.37 25.81 9.12
C ALA A 114 16.04 25.03 9.10
N PRO A 115 15.40 24.82 10.26
CA PRO A 115 14.05 24.26 10.31
C PRO A 115 13.09 25.10 9.46
N VAL A 116 12.31 24.45 8.61
CA VAL A 116 11.28 25.10 7.80
C VAL A 116 9.92 24.93 8.47
N GLY A 117 9.16 26.02 8.59
CA GLY A 117 7.79 25.95 9.11
C GLY A 117 6.86 25.35 8.07
N THR A 118 6.14 24.29 8.44
CA THR A 118 4.97 23.82 7.69
C THR A 118 3.70 24.20 8.43
N SER A 119 2.53 24.05 7.79
CA SER A 119 1.23 24.36 8.40
C SER A 119 0.88 23.49 9.62
N ARG A 120 1.71 22.49 9.96
CA ARG A 120 1.48 21.54 11.06
C ARG A 120 2.65 21.48 12.04
N GLU A 121 3.89 21.59 11.56
CA GLU A 121 5.09 21.47 12.39
C GLU A 121 6.35 22.08 11.76
N ALA A 122 7.39 22.27 12.56
CA ALA A 122 8.71 22.62 12.04
C ALA A 122 9.39 21.37 11.49
N VAL A 123 9.56 21.31 10.17
CA VAL A 123 10.22 20.19 9.50
C VAL A 123 11.70 20.50 9.36
N ARG A 124 12.54 19.54 9.75
CA ARG A 124 13.98 19.58 9.47
C ARG A 124 14.26 18.64 8.33
N MET A 125 14.91 19.16 7.29
CA MET A 125 15.44 18.32 6.23
C MET A 125 16.62 17.53 6.80
N GLU A 126 16.80 16.28 6.38
CA GLU A 126 17.89 15.43 6.85
C GLU A 126 18.38 14.51 5.73
N ASN A 127 19.63 14.05 5.86
CA ASN A 127 20.22 13.06 4.97
C ASN A 127 21.25 12.20 5.70
N VAL A 128 21.66 11.13 5.03
CA VAL A 128 22.85 10.36 5.35
C VAL A 128 23.91 10.66 4.29
N VAL A 129 25.14 10.85 4.74
CA VAL A 129 26.32 10.89 3.88
C VAL A 129 27.15 9.66 4.17
N LEU A 130 27.33 8.80 3.17
CA LEU A 130 28.24 7.66 3.24
C LEU A 130 29.58 8.08 2.67
N LEU A 131 30.66 7.82 3.39
CA LEU A 131 32.03 8.16 3.00
C LEU A 131 32.93 6.93 3.00
N TYR A 132 33.84 6.91 2.04
CA TYR A 132 34.89 5.90 1.91
C TYR A 132 36.28 6.57 1.85
N PRO A 133 37.30 6.10 2.59
CA PRO A 133 38.62 6.73 2.71
C PRO A 133 39.52 6.49 1.47
N SER A 134 38.97 6.68 0.28
CA SER A 134 39.69 6.64 -0.98
C SER A 134 38.90 7.40 -2.05
N VAL A 135 39.60 8.03 -2.98
CA VAL A 135 38.99 8.58 -4.20
C VAL A 135 38.64 7.46 -5.19
N ASN A 136 37.65 7.70 -6.05
CA ASN A 136 37.14 6.73 -7.04
C ASN A 136 36.54 5.45 -6.42
N ALA A 137 35.82 5.60 -5.31
CA ALA A 137 35.16 4.50 -4.60
C ALA A 137 33.63 4.47 -4.80
N GLU A 138 33.13 5.08 -5.87
CA GLU A 138 31.70 5.19 -6.18
C GLU A 138 31.06 3.80 -6.27
N THR A 139 31.74 2.85 -6.92
CA THR A 139 31.28 1.46 -7.06
C THR A 139 31.11 0.76 -5.71
N ILE A 140 31.98 1.04 -4.73
CA ILE A 140 31.89 0.43 -3.40
C ILE A 140 30.65 0.96 -2.67
N LEU A 141 30.47 2.27 -2.66
CA LEU A 141 29.33 2.92 -2.02
C LEU A 141 28.00 2.51 -2.68
N HIS A 142 27.98 2.48 -4.02
CA HIS A 142 26.82 2.02 -4.79
C HIS A 142 26.46 0.57 -4.46
N ASN A 143 27.44 -0.34 -4.48
CA ASN A 143 27.21 -1.75 -4.18
C ASN A 143 26.73 -1.97 -2.74
N PHE A 144 27.20 -1.18 -1.79
CA PHE A 144 26.69 -1.22 -0.42
C PHE A 144 25.20 -0.88 -0.37
N VAL A 145 24.80 0.26 -0.96
CA VAL A 145 23.39 0.70 -1.00
C VAL A 145 22.52 -0.36 -1.68
N ASP A 146 22.95 -0.86 -2.85
CA ASP A 146 22.25 -1.93 -3.57
C ASP A 146 22.10 -3.20 -2.74
N THR A 147 23.16 -3.61 -2.03
CA THR A 147 23.15 -4.84 -1.22
C THR A 147 22.16 -4.71 -0.06
N VAL A 148 22.13 -3.56 0.61
CA VAL A 148 21.21 -3.32 1.73
C VAL A 148 19.76 -3.33 1.25
N VAL A 149 19.46 -2.68 0.12
CA VAL A 149 18.14 -2.69 -0.52
C VAL A 149 17.75 -4.11 -0.93
N ALA A 150 18.62 -4.80 -1.67
CA ALA A 150 18.38 -6.17 -2.14
C ALA A 150 18.16 -7.15 -0.98
N THR A 151 18.89 -6.99 0.14
CA THR A 151 18.73 -7.81 1.34
C THR A 151 17.37 -7.57 2.01
N ALA A 152 16.92 -6.32 2.08
CA ALA A 152 15.62 -5.98 2.64
C ALA A 152 14.45 -6.48 1.77
N GLU A 153 14.64 -6.52 0.46
CA GLU A 153 13.67 -6.96 -0.53
C GLU A 153 13.76 -8.47 -0.83
N ALA A 154 14.78 -9.17 -0.32
CA ALA A 154 14.97 -10.60 -0.55
C ALA A 154 13.82 -11.42 0.05
N THR A 155 13.39 -12.43 -0.68
CA THR A 155 12.42 -13.40 -0.19
C THR A 155 13.12 -14.52 0.55
N LYS A 156 12.44 -15.07 1.57
CA LYS A 156 12.92 -16.21 2.34
C LYS A 156 11.89 -17.31 2.22
N LYS A 157 12.30 -18.50 1.77
CA LYS A 157 11.40 -19.65 1.65
C LYS A 157 10.57 -19.85 2.93
N GLY A 158 9.26 -19.99 2.75
CA GLY A 158 8.30 -20.15 3.84
C GLY A 158 7.88 -18.84 4.54
N TYR A 159 8.39 -17.67 4.12
CA TYR A 159 8.02 -16.36 4.63
C TYR A 159 7.77 -15.36 3.51
N ILE A 160 6.88 -14.42 3.75
CA ILE A 160 6.61 -13.28 2.87
C ILE A 160 6.76 -11.99 3.67
N SER A 161 7.32 -10.96 3.04
CA SER A 161 7.27 -9.59 3.56
C SER A 161 6.11 -8.84 2.89
N ILE A 162 5.39 -8.08 3.70
CA ILE A 162 4.21 -7.30 3.30
C ILE A 162 4.56 -5.83 3.49
N PHE A 163 4.57 -5.10 2.38
CA PHE A 163 4.86 -3.68 2.31
C PHE A 163 3.57 -2.89 2.09
N ARG A 164 3.53 -1.67 2.64
CA ARG A 164 2.43 -0.71 2.43
C ARG A 164 3.01 0.63 2.04
N TRP A 165 2.39 1.29 1.06
CA TRP A 165 2.81 2.61 0.61
C TRP A 165 2.55 3.65 1.69
N HIS A 166 3.56 4.47 1.99
CA HIS A 166 3.45 5.59 2.90
C HIS A 166 3.17 6.87 2.11
N THR A 167 1.90 7.21 1.89
CA THR A 167 1.47 8.29 0.98
C THR A 167 2.10 9.66 1.25
N GLU A 168 2.47 9.98 2.49
CA GLU A 168 3.05 11.28 2.86
C GLU A 168 4.56 11.39 2.63
N TYR A 169 5.27 10.27 2.61
CA TYR A 169 6.74 10.23 2.45
C TYR A 169 7.17 9.47 1.19
N GLU A 170 6.19 8.93 0.44
CA GLU A 170 6.36 8.29 -0.86
C GLU A 170 7.39 7.16 -0.91
N TYR A 171 7.28 6.23 0.05
CA TYR A 171 8.09 5.01 0.08
C TYR A 171 7.29 3.77 0.51
N TRP A 172 7.80 2.60 0.16
CA TRP A 172 7.27 1.31 0.60
C TRP A 172 7.79 0.93 1.99
N ARG A 173 6.91 0.99 3.00
CA ARG A 173 7.26 0.59 4.36
C ARG A 173 7.01 -0.90 4.56
N ASN A 174 8.00 -1.65 5.06
CA ASN A 174 7.79 -3.02 5.51
C ASN A 174 6.84 -3.02 6.72
N ALA A 175 5.60 -3.46 6.52
CA ALA A 175 4.56 -3.41 7.52
C ALA A 175 4.48 -4.70 8.34
N GLN A 176 4.79 -5.84 7.72
CA GLN A 176 4.66 -7.14 8.36
C GLN A 176 5.53 -8.19 7.67
N LYS A 177 6.13 -9.08 8.45
CA LYS A 177 6.66 -10.36 7.98
C LYS A 177 5.71 -11.47 8.41
N ALA A 178 5.27 -12.31 7.48
CA ALA A 178 4.31 -13.38 7.73
C ALA A 178 4.86 -14.72 7.24
N ARG A 179 4.42 -15.82 7.86
CA ARG A 179 4.65 -17.16 7.29
C ARG A 179 3.86 -17.28 5.99
N ALA A 180 4.49 -17.85 4.98
CA ALA A 180 3.86 -18.16 3.70
C ALA A 180 2.67 -19.10 3.95
N ARG A 181 1.50 -18.71 3.45
CA ARG A 181 0.31 -19.57 3.50
C ARG A 181 0.42 -20.62 2.40
N PRO A 182 0.29 -21.93 2.70
CA PRO A 182 0.26 -22.95 1.65
C PRO A 182 -0.90 -22.72 0.69
N ILE A 183 -0.67 -22.85 -0.62
CA ILE A 183 -1.69 -22.64 -1.64
C ILE A 183 -2.82 -23.66 -1.54
N GLU A 184 -2.53 -24.84 -1.00
CA GLU A 184 -3.47 -25.92 -0.71
C GLU A 184 -4.54 -25.50 0.32
N SER A 185 -4.16 -24.64 1.28
CA SER A 185 -5.06 -24.15 2.34
C SER A 185 -6.11 -23.13 1.86
N VAL A 186 -6.03 -22.71 0.59
CA VAL A 186 -7.03 -21.84 -0.03
C VAL A 186 -7.94 -22.70 -0.89
N VAL A 187 -9.19 -22.79 -0.48
CA VAL A 187 -10.22 -23.60 -1.13
C VAL A 187 -10.95 -22.76 -2.18
N LEU A 188 -10.73 -23.11 -3.45
CA LEU A 188 -11.37 -22.55 -4.64
C LEU A 188 -11.96 -23.70 -5.46
N PRO A 189 -12.92 -23.45 -6.36
CA PRO A 189 -13.36 -24.48 -7.31
C PRO A 189 -12.17 -25.04 -8.08
N ARG A 190 -12.05 -26.37 -8.21
CA ARG A 190 -10.87 -27.05 -8.81
C ARG A 190 -10.49 -26.43 -10.15
N THR A 191 -11.46 -26.21 -11.03
CA THR A 191 -11.23 -25.65 -12.38
C THR A 191 -10.65 -24.24 -12.33
N THR A 192 -11.09 -23.40 -11.39
CA THR A 192 -10.59 -22.03 -11.23
C THR A 192 -9.18 -22.04 -10.65
N LYS A 193 -8.94 -22.89 -9.65
CA LYS A 193 -7.61 -23.05 -9.03
C LYS A 193 -6.59 -23.56 -10.04
N SER A 194 -6.90 -24.63 -10.77
CA SER A 194 -5.99 -25.21 -11.77
C SER A 194 -5.61 -24.21 -12.85
N LYS A 195 -6.58 -23.52 -13.45
CA LYS A 195 -6.31 -22.51 -14.48
C LYS A 195 -5.43 -21.36 -13.98
N LEU A 196 -5.67 -20.90 -12.74
CA LEU A 196 -4.86 -19.84 -12.14
C LEU A 196 -3.42 -20.30 -11.92
N ILE A 197 -3.22 -21.50 -11.38
CA ILE A 197 -1.88 -22.04 -11.12
C ILE A 197 -1.15 -22.33 -12.43
N GLU A 198 -1.81 -22.90 -13.43
CA GLU A 198 -1.24 -23.13 -14.77
C GLU A 198 -0.77 -21.82 -15.42
N ASP A 199 -1.58 -20.76 -15.35
CA ASP A 199 -1.22 -19.43 -15.87
C ASP A 199 -0.02 -18.82 -15.13
N LEU A 200 0.00 -18.92 -13.80
CA LEU A 200 1.10 -18.40 -12.99
C LEU A 200 2.40 -19.19 -13.21
N ASP A 201 2.31 -20.52 -13.26
CA ASP A 201 3.46 -21.41 -13.52
C ASP A 201 4.07 -21.14 -14.90
N ASP A 202 3.24 -20.95 -15.92
CA ASP A 202 3.69 -20.52 -17.24
C ASP A 202 4.35 -19.14 -17.18
N PHE A 203 3.70 -18.15 -16.57
CA PHE A 203 4.21 -16.78 -16.51
C PHE A 203 5.59 -16.72 -15.85
N VAL A 204 5.79 -17.41 -14.73
CA VAL A 204 7.08 -17.39 -14.00
C VAL A 204 8.16 -18.27 -14.63
N SER A 205 7.82 -19.04 -15.67
CA SER A 205 8.77 -19.91 -16.35
C SER A 205 9.90 -19.13 -17.02
N LYS A 206 11.05 -19.78 -17.17
CA LYS A 206 12.21 -19.17 -17.85
C LYS A 206 11.93 -18.89 -19.32
N ASP A 207 11.13 -19.76 -19.96
CA ASP A 207 10.81 -19.66 -21.38
C ASP A 207 9.86 -18.49 -21.65
N THR A 208 8.82 -18.34 -20.83
CA THR A 208 7.90 -17.19 -20.93
C THR A 208 8.63 -15.89 -20.60
N LYS A 209 9.48 -15.86 -19.57
CA LYS A 209 10.34 -14.68 -19.31
C LYS A 209 11.20 -14.30 -20.53
N ALA A 210 11.83 -15.28 -21.18
CA ALA A 210 12.62 -15.04 -22.40
C ALA A 210 11.76 -14.59 -23.57
N PHE A 211 10.55 -15.14 -23.72
CA PHE A 211 9.58 -14.72 -24.73
C PHE A 211 9.23 -13.24 -24.60
N TYR A 212 8.87 -12.77 -23.40
CA TYR A 212 8.55 -11.35 -23.17
C TYR A 212 9.75 -10.45 -23.52
N ALA A 213 10.94 -10.82 -23.05
CA ALA A 213 12.16 -10.07 -23.33
C ALA A 213 12.48 -9.99 -24.84
N ASN A 214 12.41 -11.11 -25.56
CA ASN A 214 12.72 -11.19 -26.99
C ASN A 214 11.74 -10.41 -27.87
N HIS A 215 10.51 -10.19 -27.39
CA HIS A 215 9.47 -9.45 -28.11
C HIS A 215 9.30 -8.00 -27.63
N GLY A 216 10.12 -7.54 -26.67
CA GLY A 216 10.00 -6.19 -26.11
C GLY A 216 8.68 -5.94 -25.38
N ILE A 217 8.03 -6.99 -24.89
CA ILE A 217 6.77 -6.89 -24.15
C ILE A 217 7.11 -6.68 -22.66
N PRO A 218 6.49 -5.71 -21.97
CA PRO A 218 6.66 -5.56 -20.54
C PRO A 218 6.35 -6.86 -19.80
N TYR A 219 7.34 -7.41 -19.09
CA TYR A 219 7.20 -8.67 -18.36
C TYR A 219 6.39 -8.46 -17.07
N LYS A 220 5.07 -8.42 -17.24
CA LYS A 220 4.08 -8.32 -16.18
C LYS A 220 2.87 -9.21 -16.49
N ARG A 221 2.15 -9.63 -15.44
CA ARG A 221 0.89 -10.36 -15.55
C ARG A 221 -0.12 -9.83 -14.56
N SER A 222 -1.32 -9.49 -15.03
CA SER A 222 -2.31 -8.77 -14.23
C SER A 222 -3.58 -9.59 -14.04
N TYR A 223 -4.05 -9.67 -12.80
CA TYR A 223 -5.21 -10.46 -12.38
C TYR A 223 -6.28 -9.55 -11.76
N LEU A 224 -7.54 -9.78 -12.11
CA LEU A 224 -8.69 -9.19 -11.41
C LEU A 224 -9.35 -10.24 -10.53
N PHE A 225 -9.29 -10.05 -9.21
CA PHE A 225 -9.98 -10.86 -8.22
C PHE A 225 -11.26 -10.16 -7.82
N TYR A 226 -12.41 -10.72 -8.20
CA TYR A 226 -13.70 -10.06 -8.01
C TYR A 226 -14.75 -10.98 -7.43
N GLY A 227 -15.67 -10.40 -6.65
CA GLY A 227 -16.84 -11.11 -6.14
C GLY A 227 -17.07 -10.87 -4.66
N VAL A 228 -17.83 -11.74 -4.02
CA VAL A 228 -18.42 -11.51 -2.70
C VAL A 228 -17.33 -11.24 -1.64
N PRO A 229 -17.54 -10.33 -0.67
CA PRO A 229 -16.64 -10.18 0.48
C PRO A 229 -16.48 -11.48 1.27
N GLY A 230 -15.31 -11.71 1.87
CA GLY A 230 -15.08 -12.88 2.72
C GLY A 230 -14.97 -14.22 1.98
N THR A 231 -14.66 -14.23 0.69
CA THR A 231 -14.49 -15.43 -0.15
C THR A 231 -13.05 -15.88 -0.33
N GLY A 232 -12.09 -15.14 0.23
CA GLY A 232 -10.67 -15.53 0.22
C GLY A 232 -9.78 -14.81 -0.79
N LYS A 233 -10.22 -13.70 -1.40
CA LYS A 233 -9.40 -12.87 -2.32
C LYS A 233 -7.99 -12.57 -1.77
N THR A 234 -7.91 -11.86 -0.64
CA THR A 234 -6.64 -11.53 0.02
C THR A 234 -5.90 -12.77 0.54
N SER A 235 -6.62 -13.83 0.91
CA SER A 235 -6.02 -15.11 1.32
C SER A 235 -5.26 -15.78 0.17
N LEU A 236 -5.84 -15.75 -1.04
CA LEU A 236 -5.21 -16.29 -2.24
C LEU A 236 -3.97 -15.51 -2.64
N ILE A 237 -4.03 -14.17 -2.58
CA ILE A 237 -2.89 -13.28 -2.85
C ILE A 237 -1.69 -13.65 -1.95
N GLN A 238 -1.93 -13.83 -0.65
CA GLN A 238 -0.88 -14.23 0.29
C GLN A 238 -0.33 -15.64 0.02
N ALA A 239 -1.18 -16.57 -0.40
CA ALA A 239 -0.74 -17.91 -0.74
C ALA A 239 0.09 -17.94 -2.04
N MET A 240 -0.31 -17.17 -3.05
CA MET A 240 0.48 -16.98 -4.28
C MET A 240 1.86 -16.39 -3.99
N ALA A 241 1.93 -15.36 -3.14
CA ALA A 241 3.19 -14.76 -2.72
C ALA A 241 4.14 -15.78 -2.11
N GLY A 242 3.61 -16.67 -1.26
CA GLY A 242 4.36 -17.76 -0.65
C GLY A 242 4.85 -18.80 -1.65
N GLN A 243 3.96 -19.26 -2.54
CA GLN A 243 4.24 -20.29 -3.54
C GLN A 243 5.33 -19.85 -4.53
N TYR A 244 5.28 -18.59 -4.97
CA TYR A 244 6.18 -18.06 -6.01
C TYR A 244 7.36 -17.26 -5.44
N GLU A 245 7.54 -17.27 -4.11
CA GLU A 245 8.62 -16.58 -3.39
C GLU A 245 8.71 -15.08 -3.74
N ARG A 246 7.58 -14.38 -3.63
CA ARG A 246 7.43 -12.94 -3.96
C ARG A 246 6.93 -12.15 -2.74
N ASN A 247 7.47 -10.95 -2.56
CA ASN A 247 6.97 -10.03 -1.54
C ASN A 247 5.69 -9.31 -2.01
N LEU A 248 4.85 -8.93 -1.04
CA LEU A 248 3.56 -8.26 -1.29
C LEU A 248 3.67 -6.76 -1.10
N PHE A 249 3.12 -5.99 -2.03
CA PHE A 249 3.10 -4.53 -2.00
C PHE A 249 1.65 -4.06 -2.08
N PHE A 250 1.04 -3.76 -0.92
CA PHE A 250 -0.35 -3.33 -0.85
C PHE A 250 -0.47 -1.82 -1.02
N LEU A 251 -1.23 -1.43 -2.03
CA LEU A 251 -1.61 -0.06 -2.30
C LEU A 251 -3.11 0.11 -2.05
N GLN A 252 -3.45 1.07 -1.19
CA GLN A 252 -4.84 1.47 -0.98
C GLN A 252 -5.09 2.80 -1.70
N PRO A 253 -5.65 2.77 -2.93
CA PRO A 253 -5.77 3.97 -3.75
C PRO A 253 -6.81 4.97 -3.19
N THR A 254 -7.69 4.52 -2.29
CA THR A 254 -8.73 5.36 -1.67
C THR A 254 -8.21 6.33 -0.62
N HIS A 255 -6.90 6.34 -0.34
CA HIS A 255 -6.32 7.24 0.65
C HIS A 255 -6.53 8.72 0.26
N PRO A 256 -7.00 9.61 1.15
CA PRO A 256 -7.34 11.01 0.81
C PRO A 256 -6.20 11.87 0.26
N LYS A 257 -4.95 11.50 0.57
CA LYS A 257 -3.74 12.17 0.04
C LYS A 257 -3.16 11.51 -1.23
N MET A 258 -3.80 10.48 -1.78
CA MET A 258 -3.29 9.76 -2.95
C MET A 258 -3.53 10.61 -4.21
N THR A 259 -2.45 11.09 -4.82
CA THR A 259 -2.46 11.80 -6.11
C THR A 259 -2.04 10.87 -7.24
N ASP A 260 -2.25 11.31 -8.49
CA ASP A 260 -1.77 10.59 -9.67
C ASP A 260 -0.23 10.39 -9.63
N ASP A 261 0.52 11.41 -9.21
CA ASP A 261 1.97 11.34 -9.06
C ASP A 261 2.40 10.38 -7.94
N SER A 262 1.70 10.39 -6.80
CA SER A 262 1.99 9.48 -5.69
C SER A 262 1.71 8.02 -6.07
N LEU A 263 0.62 7.77 -6.80
CA LEU A 263 0.31 6.45 -7.35
C LEU A 263 1.38 5.99 -8.35
N ARG A 264 1.78 6.87 -9.27
CA ARG A 264 2.85 6.58 -10.23
C ARG A 264 4.16 6.25 -9.51
N SER A 265 4.55 7.06 -8.53
CA SER A 265 5.74 6.85 -7.70
C SER A 265 5.67 5.51 -6.96
N ALA A 266 4.50 5.16 -6.39
CA ALA A 266 4.30 3.87 -5.73
C ALA A 266 4.57 2.70 -6.65
N VAL A 267 4.03 2.75 -7.88
CA VAL A 267 4.18 1.72 -8.90
C VAL A 267 5.62 1.60 -9.39
N GLU A 268 6.28 2.73 -9.70
CA GLU A 268 7.66 2.76 -10.21
C GLU A 268 8.68 2.24 -9.18
N GLN A 269 8.40 2.42 -7.89
CA GLN A 269 9.27 1.97 -6.81
C GLN A 269 9.05 0.51 -6.39
N VAL A 270 8.09 -0.22 -6.98
CA VAL A 270 7.87 -1.64 -6.66
C VAL A 270 9.10 -2.45 -7.06
N PRO A 271 9.71 -3.23 -6.14
CA PRO A 271 10.85 -4.07 -6.46
C PRO A 271 10.52 -5.16 -7.48
N ARG A 272 11.53 -5.54 -8.26
CA ARG A 272 11.44 -6.64 -9.23
C ARG A 272 10.90 -7.92 -8.60
N ASN A 273 10.26 -8.76 -9.39
CA ASN A 273 9.69 -10.03 -8.96
C ASN A 273 8.71 -9.92 -7.77
N SER A 274 8.01 -8.81 -7.61
CA SER A 274 7.03 -8.63 -6.53
C SER A 274 5.58 -8.85 -6.98
N ILE A 275 4.66 -8.95 -6.02
CA ILE A 275 3.21 -8.87 -6.26
C ILE A 275 2.71 -7.50 -5.78
N LEU A 276 2.26 -6.66 -6.71
CA LEU A 276 1.56 -5.41 -6.43
C LEU A 276 0.07 -5.68 -6.28
N VAL A 277 -0.53 -5.19 -5.20
CA VAL A 277 -1.95 -5.38 -4.91
C VAL A 277 -2.63 -4.02 -4.83
N LEU A 278 -3.63 -3.80 -5.67
CA LEU A 278 -4.55 -2.66 -5.56
C LEU A 278 -5.87 -3.17 -4.98
N GLU A 279 -6.13 -2.85 -3.71
CA GLU A 279 -7.36 -3.30 -3.03
C GLU A 279 -8.51 -2.31 -3.21
N ASP A 280 -9.73 -2.88 -3.31
CA ASP A 280 -11.01 -2.17 -3.31
C ASP A 280 -11.09 -1.04 -4.37
N ILE A 281 -10.69 -1.36 -5.60
CA ILE A 281 -10.66 -0.40 -6.72
C ILE A 281 -12.05 0.15 -7.07
N ASP A 282 -13.12 -0.56 -6.71
CA ASP A 282 -14.51 -0.12 -6.88
C ASP A 282 -14.91 1.05 -5.96
N ALA A 283 -14.15 1.33 -4.90
CA ALA A 283 -14.45 2.44 -4.00
C ALA A 283 -14.03 3.81 -4.56
N LEU A 284 -13.23 3.85 -5.63
CA LEU A 284 -12.71 5.09 -6.20
C LEU A 284 -13.68 5.74 -7.18
N PHE A 285 -14.18 4.95 -8.13
CA PHE A 285 -14.93 5.40 -9.28
C PHE A 285 -16.15 4.51 -9.48
N ASP A 286 -17.23 5.07 -10.01
CA ASP A 286 -18.31 4.29 -10.57
C ASP A 286 -18.02 3.91 -12.04
N LYS A 287 -18.99 3.23 -12.66
CA LYS A 287 -18.89 2.76 -14.05
C LYS A 287 -18.80 3.92 -15.06
N ASP A 288 -19.31 5.09 -14.70
CA ASP A 288 -19.30 6.31 -15.52
C ASP A 288 -18.06 7.18 -15.23
N ARG A 289 -17.07 6.64 -14.50
CA ARG A 289 -15.81 7.29 -14.10
C ARG A 289 -16.02 8.47 -13.15
N LYS A 290 -17.19 8.61 -12.53
CA LYS A 290 -17.42 9.63 -11.51
C LYS A 290 -16.75 9.19 -10.21
N LYS A 291 -16.11 10.14 -9.53
CA LYS A 291 -15.48 9.90 -8.23
C LYS A 291 -16.57 9.59 -7.21
N LYS A 292 -16.46 8.44 -6.53
CA LYS A 292 -17.30 8.14 -5.35
C LYS A 292 -16.81 8.89 -4.11
N VAL A 293 -15.54 9.29 -4.12
CA VAL A 293 -14.92 10.13 -3.09
C VAL A 293 -14.63 11.50 -3.69
N GLU A 294 -15.51 12.48 -3.48
CA GLU A 294 -15.41 13.82 -4.08
C GLU A 294 -14.05 14.49 -3.84
N GLN A 295 -13.48 14.30 -2.64
CA GLN A 295 -12.20 14.87 -2.24
C GLN A 295 -10.97 14.05 -2.66
N SER A 296 -11.16 12.91 -3.33
CA SER A 296 -10.01 12.10 -3.77
C SER A 296 -9.22 12.86 -4.83
N PRO A 297 -7.91 13.10 -4.65
CA PRO A 297 -7.08 13.75 -5.67
C PRO A 297 -6.93 12.86 -6.90
N LEU A 298 -6.85 11.55 -6.69
CA LEU A 298 -6.63 10.54 -7.72
C LEU A 298 -7.68 10.62 -8.84
N THR A 299 -7.23 10.62 -10.08
CA THR A 299 -8.08 10.60 -11.27
C THR A 299 -8.17 9.19 -11.87
N PHE A 300 -9.27 8.92 -12.59
CA PHE A 300 -9.43 7.64 -13.28
C PHE A 300 -8.31 7.43 -14.31
N SER A 301 -7.98 8.49 -15.05
CA SER A 301 -6.85 8.50 -16.00
C SER A 301 -5.51 8.24 -15.31
N GLY A 302 -5.28 8.80 -14.13
CA GLY A 302 -4.10 8.55 -13.31
C GLY A 302 -3.95 7.08 -12.95
N LEU A 303 -5.04 6.43 -12.51
CA LEU A 303 -5.07 4.99 -12.24
C LEU A 303 -4.72 4.16 -13.49
N LEU A 304 -5.33 4.49 -14.62
CA LEU A 304 -5.05 3.80 -15.88
C LEU A 304 -3.60 3.96 -16.32
N ASN A 305 -3.08 5.18 -16.25
CA ASN A 305 -1.70 5.49 -16.61
C ASN A 305 -0.70 4.80 -15.68
N ALA A 306 -1.04 4.62 -14.40
CA ALA A 306 -0.20 3.87 -13.48
C ALA A 306 -0.19 2.37 -13.81
N LEU A 307 -1.32 1.78 -14.20
CA LEU A 307 -1.40 0.36 -14.61
C LEU A 307 -0.73 0.08 -15.96
N ASP A 308 -0.84 1.02 -16.91
CA ASP A 308 -0.14 0.96 -18.20
C ASP A 308 1.35 1.28 -18.00
N GLY A 309 1.66 2.20 -17.09
CA GLY A 309 2.96 2.73 -16.74
C GLY A 309 3.70 1.94 -15.65
N VAL A 310 3.26 0.73 -15.31
CA VAL A 310 4.12 -0.31 -14.69
C VAL A 310 5.15 -0.71 -15.75
N GLY A 311 6.03 0.24 -16.10
CA GLY A 311 6.91 0.23 -17.26
C GLY A 311 8.24 -0.45 -17.01
N SER A 312 8.46 -1.03 -15.84
CA SER A 312 9.62 -1.87 -15.56
C SER A 312 9.29 -3.32 -15.92
N PRO A 313 9.95 -3.92 -16.93
CA PRO A 313 9.74 -5.31 -17.37
C PRO A 313 10.38 -6.30 -16.39
N ASP A 314 9.99 -6.23 -15.12
CA ASP A 314 10.74 -6.80 -14.01
C ASP A 314 10.03 -7.99 -13.36
N GLY A 315 9.09 -8.61 -14.09
CA GLY A 315 8.40 -9.84 -13.69
C GLY A 315 7.34 -9.60 -12.64
N HIS A 316 6.67 -8.45 -12.65
CA HIS A 316 5.64 -8.12 -11.66
C HIS A 316 4.36 -8.93 -11.89
N ILE A 317 3.75 -9.37 -10.79
CA ILE A 317 2.36 -9.80 -10.77
C ILE A 317 1.55 -8.65 -10.21
N VAL A 318 0.50 -8.23 -10.92
CA VAL A 318 -0.42 -7.19 -10.44
C VAL A 318 -1.75 -7.85 -10.12
N VAL A 319 -2.28 -7.63 -8.91
CA VAL A 319 -3.61 -8.10 -8.52
C VAL A 319 -4.47 -6.91 -8.18
N LEU A 320 -5.58 -6.76 -8.90
CA LEU A 320 -6.63 -5.82 -8.57
C LEU A 320 -7.74 -6.59 -7.85
N SER A 321 -8.18 -6.11 -6.69
CA SER A 321 -9.30 -6.72 -5.97
C SER A 321 -10.51 -5.80 -5.96
N THR A 322 -11.69 -6.38 -6.14
CA THR A 322 -12.96 -5.65 -6.09
C THR A 322 -14.09 -6.51 -5.54
N ASN A 323 -15.08 -5.90 -4.92
CA ASN A 323 -16.33 -6.59 -4.59
C ASN A 323 -17.40 -6.45 -5.67
N PHE A 324 -17.27 -5.45 -6.55
CA PHE A 324 -18.30 -5.08 -7.54
C PHE A 324 -17.70 -4.92 -8.94
N ARG A 325 -17.43 -6.05 -9.62
CA ARG A 325 -16.88 -6.03 -10.98
C ARG A 325 -17.70 -5.19 -11.95
N ASP A 326 -19.03 -5.24 -11.87
CA ASP A 326 -19.91 -4.55 -12.82
C ASP A 326 -19.94 -3.03 -12.64
N GLN A 327 -19.35 -2.53 -11.56
CA GLN A 327 -19.15 -1.10 -11.31
C GLN A 327 -17.81 -0.58 -11.86
N LEU A 328 -16.96 -1.46 -12.39
CA LEU A 328 -15.71 -1.06 -13.01
C LEU A 328 -15.93 -0.67 -14.47
N ASP A 329 -15.24 0.38 -14.91
CA ASP A 329 -15.21 0.80 -16.30
C ASP A 329 -14.45 -0.22 -17.17
N ASP A 330 -14.99 -0.51 -18.36
CA ASP A 330 -14.45 -1.53 -19.27
C ASP A 330 -13.00 -1.23 -19.71
N ALA A 331 -12.60 0.05 -19.76
CA ALA A 331 -11.23 0.41 -20.08
C ALA A 331 -10.24 -0.03 -18.98
N LEU A 332 -10.65 -0.12 -17.71
CA LEU A 332 -9.79 -0.59 -16.63
C LEU A 332 -9.49 -2.09 -16.76
N ILE A 333 -10.50 -2.86 -17.17
CA ILE A 333 -10.46 -4.33 -17.16
C ILE A 333 -10.22 -4.96 -18.53
N ARG A 334 -9.94 -4.17 -19.57
CA ARG A 334 -9.61 -4.71 -20.91
C ARG A 334 -8.26 -5.43 -20.93
N ASN A 335 -8.11 -6.32 -21.90
CA ASN A 335 -6.86 -7.04 -22.19
C ASN A 335 -5.66 -6.08 -22.32
N GLY A 336 -4.53 -6.44 -21.70
CA GLY A 336 -3.33 -5.62 -21.59
C GLY A 336 -3.21 -4.84 -20.28
N ARG A 337 -4.33 -4.59 -19.59
CA ARG A 337 -4.38 -4.06 -18.21
C ARG A 337 -4.75 -5.14 -17.21
N VAL A 338 -5.70 -5.98 -17.57
CA VAL A 338 -6.07 -7.19 -16.85
C VAL A 338 -6.01 -8.34 -17.85
N ASP A 339 -5.27 -9.38 -17.50
CA ASP A 339 -5.06 -10.55 -18.36
C ASP A 339 -5.97 -11.71 -17.95
N VAL A 340 -6.19 -11.88 -16.64
CA VAL A 340 -6.93 -13.00 -16.06
C VAL A 340 -7.99 -12.52 -15.08
N HIS A 341 -9.19 -13.04 -15.23
CA HIS A 341 -10.35 -12.74 -14.39
C HIS A 341 -10.66 -13.93 -13.49
N VAL A 342 -10.56 -13.74 -12.18
CA VAL A 342 -10.81 -14.80 -11.18
C VAL A 342 -12.06 -14.43 -10.37
N PRO A 343 -13.20 -15.12 -10.60
CA PRO A 343 -14.42 -14.92 -9.82
C PRO A 343 -14.32 -15.58 -8.45
N PHE A 344 -14.84 -14.88 -7.44
CA PHE A 344 -14.98 -15.34 -6.08
C PHE A 344 -16.45 -15.27 -5.67
N GLU A 345 -17.16 -16.35 -5.97
CA GLU A 345 -18.59 -16.45 -5.74
C GLU A 345 -18.90 -17.04 -4.36
N HIS A 346 -20.19 -17.23 -4.09
CA HIS A 346 -20.63 -17.97 -2.92
C HIS A 346 -20.18 -19.43 -2.98
N THR A 347 -20.05 -20.02 -1.80
CA THR A 347 -19.49 -21.37 -1.63
C THR A 347 -20.25 -22.41 -2.46
N THR A 348 -19.53 -23.19 -3.26
CA THR A 348 -20.08 -24.34 -3.99
C THR A 348 -20.04 -25.62 -3.14
N GLU A 349 -20.82 -26.63 -3.51
CA GLU A 349 -20.82 -27.94 -2.82
C GLU A 349 -19.41 -28.56 -2.75
N GLU A 350 -18.66 -28.49 -3.86
CA GLU A 350 -17.27 -28.93 -3.93
C GLU A 350 -16.36 -28.20 -2.92
N GLN A 351 -16.56 -26.90 -2.72
CA GLN A 351 -15.80 -26.13 -1.74
C GLN A 351 -16.22 -26.47 -0.30
N MET A 352 -17.51 -26.79 -0.07
CA MET A 352 -17.99 -27.25 1.24
C MET A 352 -17.31 -28.56 1.63
N GLU A 353 -17.27 -29.52 0.70
CA GLU A 353 -16.59 -30.81 0.86
C GLU A 353 -15.09 -30.62 1.14
N ALA A 354 -14.40 -29.86 0.29
CA ALA A 354 -12.97 -29.63 0.43
C ALA A 354 -12.61 -28.92 1.75
N MET A 355 -13.44 -27.98 2.20
CA MET A 355 -13.23 -27.28 3.46
C MET A 355 -13.49 -28.21 4.66
N PHE A 356 -14.53 -29.05 4.60
CA PHE A 356 -14.80 -30.06 5.63
C PHE A 356 -13.61 -31.00 5.83
N LEU A 357 -13.09 -31.58 4.75
CA LEU A 357 -11.94 -32.48 4.78
C LEU A 357 -10.67 -31.77 5.30
N SER A 358 -10.53 -30.47 5.06
CA SER A 358 -9.42 -29.68 5.62
C SER A 358 -9.51 -29.49 7.13
N PHE A 359 -10.71 -29.43 7.72
CA PHE A 359 -10.90 -29.27 9.17
C PHE A 359 -11.00 -30.62 9.90
N TYR A 360 -11.37 -31.69 9.20
CA TYR A 360 -11.48 -33.06 9.71
C TYR A 360 -10.63 -34.02 8.86
N PRO A 361 -9.29 -34.02 9.04
CA PRO A 361 -8.38 -34.75 8.15
C PRO A 361 -8.45 -36.28 8.25
N GLU A 362 -9.11 -36.82 9.27
CA GLU A 362 -9.36 -38.27 9.42
C GLU A 362 -10.50 -38.75 8.52
N GLU A 363 -11.36 -37.83 8.06
CA GLU A 363 -12.46 -38.15 7.15
C GLU A 363 -11.96 -38.29 5.72
N LYS A 364 -12.55 -39.22 4.96
CA LYS A 364 -12.18 -39.50 3.56
C LYS A 364 -13.20 -39.00 2.54
N ASP A 365 -14.38 -38.64 3.02
CA ASP A 365 -15.51 -38.21 2.20
C ASP A 365 -16.24 -37.07 2.93
N GLY A 366 -16.39 -35.92 2.25
CA GLY A 366 -17.13 -34.78 2.77
C GLY A 366 -18.51 -34.63 2.15
N THR A 367 -18.92 -35.53 1.26
CA THR A 367 -20.17 -35.44 0.49
C THR A 367 -21.38 -35.35 1.41
N ALA A 368 -21.41 -36.17 2.47
CA ALA A 368 -22.51 -36.16 3.45
C ALA A 368 -22.67 -34.79 4.13
N PHE A 369 -21.56 -34.13 4.49
CA PHE A 369 -21.59 -32.78 5.04
C PHE A 369 -22.09 -31.77 4.00
N ALA A 370 -21.52 -31.81 2.79
CA ALA A 370 -21.84 -30.87 1.73
C ALA A 370 -23.33 -30.95 1.34
N SER A 371 -23.87 -32.15 1.13
CA SER A 371 -25.28 -32.33 0.79
C SER A 371 -26.23 -31.93 1.93
N ALA A 372 -25.87 -32.24 3.19
CA ALA A 372 -26.65 -31.80 4.35
C ALA A 372 -26.67 -30.26 4.48
N LEU A 373 -25.52 -29.62 4.22
CA LEU A 373 -25.40 -28.16 4.26
C LEU A 373 -26.17 -27.49 3.12
N VAL A 374 -26.10 -28.02 1.90
CA VAL A 374 -26.90 -27.54 0.76
C VAL A 374 -28.40 -27.64 1.08
N ALA A 375 -28.85 -28.77 1.63
CA ALA A 375 -30.24 -28.96 2.03
C ALA A 375 -30.69 -27.97 3.12
N ALA A 376 -29.84 -27.69 4.11
CA ALA A 376 -30.13 -26.74 5.19
C ALA A 376 -30.16 -25.28 4.70
N LEU A 377 -29.26 -24.92 3.77
CA LEU A 377 -29.21 -23.56 3.20
C LEU A 377 -30.44 -23.25 2.35
N GLY A 378 -30.94 -24.22 1.57
CA GLY A 378 -31.99 -24.00 0.59
C GLY A 378 -31.54 -22.99 -0.47
N GLU A 379 -32.26 -21.87 -0.61
CA GLU A 379 -31.90 -20.79 -1.55
C GLU A 379 -30.86 -19.79 -0.99
N ARG A 380 -30.50 -19.92 0.28
CA ARG A 380 -29.55 -18.99 0.92
C ARG A 380 -28.16 -19.12 0.33
N LYS A 381 -27.48 -17.99 0.21
CA LYS A 381 -26.09 -17.92 -0.24
C LYS A 381 -25.17 -17.77 0.95
N MET A 382 -23.97 -18.34 0.85
CA MET A 382 -22.99 -18.34 1.94
C MET A 382 -21.59 -18.03 1.40
N SER A 383 -20.78 -17.33 2.19
CA SER A 383 -19.37 -17.08 1.87
C SER A 383 -18.45 -18.10 2.52
N MET A 384 -17.24 -18.26 1.97
CA MET A 384 -16.21 -19.11 2.57
C MET A 384 -15.85 -18.71 4.00
N ALA A 385 -15.87 -17.42 4.32
CA ALA A 385 -15.63 -16.94 5.69
C ALA A 385 -16.73 -17.38 6.66
N ALA A 386 -18.01 -17.40 6.24
CA ALA A 386 -19.09 -17.90 7.07
C ALA A 386 -18.94 -19.40 7.35
N LEU A 387 -18.56 -20.18 6.32
CA LEU A 387 -18.27 -21.61 6.48
C LEU A 387 -17.05 -21.85 7.38
N GLN A 388 -15.99 -21.07 7.21
CA GLN A 388 -14.82 -21.14 8.09
C GLN A 388 -15.18 -20.87 9.54
N HIS A 389 -15.97 -19.83 9.78
CA HIS A 389 -16.42 -19.47 11.12
C HIS A 389 -17.18 -20.62 11.76
N TYR A 390 -18.10 -21.24 11.03
CA TYR A 390 -18.79 -22.43 11.49
C TYR A 390 -17.79 -23.52 11.95
N PHE A 391 -16.82 -23.92 11.12
CA PHE A 391 -15.85 -24.93 11.57
C PHE A 391 -15.02 -24.50 12.79
N VAL A 392 -14.70 -23.21 12.94
CA VAL A 392 -14.04 -22.68 14.15
C VAL A 392 -14.92 -22.83 15.39
N THR A 393 -16.24 -22.62 15.28
CA THR A 393 -17.19 -22.90 16.38
C THR A 393 -17.26 -24.39 16.71
N GLN A 394 -17.14 -25.25 15.70
CA GLN A 394 -17.16 -26.72 15.85
C GLN A 394 -15.78 -27.35 16.15
N ARG A 395 -14.72 -26.56 16.38
CA ARG A 395 -13.31 -27.03 16.48
C ARG A 395 -13.00 -28.11 17.54
N ARG A 396 -13.91 -28.37 18.47
CA ARG A 396 -13.78 -29.40 19.53
C ARG A 396 -14.73 -30.59 19.33
N LYS A 397 -15.57 -30.54 18.30
CA LYS A 397 -16.55 -31.57 17.98
C LYS A 397 -16.00 -32.51 16.92
N THR A 398 -16.48 -33.73 16.90
CA THR A 398 -16.22 -34.70 15.84
C THR A 398 -16.90 -34.29 14.53
N ALA A 399 -16.48 -34.90 13.41
CA ALA A 399 -17.11 -34.72 12.10
C ALA A 399 -18.63 -34.97 12.13
N THR A 400 -19.06 -36.07 12.76
CA THR A 400 -20.47 -36.44 12.92
C THR A 400 -21.24 -35.40 13.72
N GLU A 401 -20.68 -34.92 14.83
CA GLU A 401 -21.30 -33.87 15.64
C GLU A 401 -21.37 -32.54 14.90
N ALA A 402 -20.38 -32.19 14.09
CA ALA A 402 -20.44 -31.01 13.23
C ALA A 402 -21.62 -31.14 12.26
N ILE A 403 -21.70 -32.22 11.48
CA ILE A 403 -22.82 -32.47 10.55
C ILE A 403 -24.18 -32.35 11.25
N ALA A 404 -24.33 -32.92 12.45
CA ALA A 404 -25.56 -32.82 13.23
C ALA A 404 -25.93 -31.38 13.67
N ASN A 405 -24.95 -30.46 13.70
CA ASN A 405 -25.12 -29.06 14.10
C ASN A 405 -25.19 -28.09 12.91
N ILE A 406 -25.38 -28.57 11.67
CA ILE A 406 -25.44 -27.71 10.47
C ILE A 406 -26.48 -26.59 10.60
N ASP A 407 -27.61 -26.82 11.27
CA ASP A 407 -28.65 -25.80 11.47
C ASP A 407 -28.15 -24.51 12.14
N GLU A 408 -27.06 -24.61 12.92
CA GLU A 408 -26.41 -23.44 13.54
C GLU A 408 -25.92 -22.44 12.48
N ILE A 409 -25.45 -22.92 11.32
CA ILE A 409 -24.97 -22.05 10.25
C ILE A 409 -26.11 -21.22 9.64
N VAL A 410 -27.29 -21.82 9.49
CA VAL A 410 -28.46 -21.16 8.90
C VAL A 410 -28.98 -20.09 9.84
N ARG A 411 -29.06 -20.38 11.14
CA ARG A 411 -29.43 -19.39 12.17
C ARG A 411 -28.47 -18.21 12.18
N ASN A 412 -27.17 -18.47 12.18
CA ASN A 412 -26.15 -17.43 12.17
C ASN A 412 -26.14 -16.60 10.86
N LEU A 413 -26.61 -17.15 9.74
CA LEU A 413 -26.78 -16.40 8.49
C LEU A 413 -28.03 -15.53 8.53
N ASP A 414 -29.15 -16.06 9.02
CA ASP A 414 -30.41 -15.33 9.14
C ASP A 414 -30.29 -14.16 10.14
N GLU A 415 -29.58 -14.35 11.26
CA GLU A 415 -29.28 -13.28 12.22
C GLU A 415 -28.42 -12.17 11.60
N ARG A 416 -27.31 -12.54 10.94
CA ARG A 416 -26.44 -11.56 10.27
C ARG A 416 -27.13 -10.82 9.13
N GLN A 417 -28.02 -11.49 8.39
CA GLN A 417 -28.79 -10.82 7.35
C GLN A 417 -29.75 -9.79 7.95
N ARG A 418 -30.42 -10.10 9.06
CA ARG A 418 -31.27 -9.13 9.77
C ARG A 418 -30.47 -7.92 10.26
N GLU A 419 -29.32 -8.15 10.88
CA GLU A 419 -28.41 -7.07 11.31
C GLU A 419 -27.96 -6.20 10.12
N ALA A 420 -27.58 -6.82 9.00
CA ALA A 420 -27.18 -6.09 7.81
C ALA A 420 -28.33 -5.29 7.18
N ASP A 421 -29.55 -5.83 7.17
CA ASP A 421 -30.75 -5.14 6.68
C ASP A 421 -31.12 -3.95 7.57
N GLU A 422 -30.95 -4.08 8.89
CA GLU A 422 -31.14 -3.00 9.86
C GLU A 422 -30.10 -1.89 9.67
N GLU A 423 -28.81 -2.25 9.55
CA GLU A 423 -27.73 -1.29 9.26
C GLU A 423 -27.92 -0.58 7.92
N ALA A 424 -28.33 -1.29 6.87
CA ALA A 424 -28.56 -0.72 5.55
C ALA A 424 -29.69 0.33 5.58
N LYS A 425 -30.80 0.02 6.26
CA LYS A 425 -31.89 0.99 6.47
C LYS A 425 -31.43 2.22 7.24
N GLU A 426 -30.58 2.04 8.26
CA GLU A 426 -30.02 3.17 9.01
C GLU A 426 -29.10 4.05 8.14
N ARG A 427 -28.27 3.43 7.28
CA ARG A 427 -27.41 4.17 6.35
C ARG A 427 -28.21 4.94 5.31
N GLU A 428 -29.20 4.31 4.69
CA GLU A 428 -30.10 4.98 3.72
C GLU A 428 -30.84 6.16 4.37
N ALA A 429 -31.30 6.01 5.61
CA ALA A 429 -31.93 7.09 6.35
C ALA A 429 -30.96 8.25 6.62
N LYS A 430 -29.69 7.96 6.96
CA LYS A 430 -28.64 8.97 7.15
C LYS A 430 -28.25 9.68 5.85
N GLU A 431 -28.16 8.96 4.74
CA GLU A 431 -27.86 9.55 3.43
C GLU A 431 -29.00 10.47 2.97
N LYS A 432 -30.25 10.03 3.06
CA LYS A 432 -31.42 10.88 2.77
C LYS A 432 -31.45 12.14 3.64
N ALA A 433 -31.21 12.00 4.94
CA ALA A 433 -31.14 13.15 5.84
C ALA A 433 -30.00 14.11 5.47
N LYS A 434 -28.87 13.61 4.97
CA LYS A 434 -27.74 14.42 4.51
C LYS A 434 -28.02 15.11 3.18
N GLU A 435 -28.71 14.46 2.26
CA GLU A 435 -29.18 15.08 1.01
C GLU A 435 -30.22 16.16 1.29
N GLU A 436 -31.22 15.89 2.12
CA GLU A 436 -32.21 16.89 2.54
C GLU A 436 -31.57 18.09 3.26
N ALA A 437 -30.54 17.86 4.07
CA ALA A 437 -29.78 18.94 4.72
C ALA A 437 -29.00 19.78 3.70
N LYS A 438 -28.33 19.14 2.72
CA LYS A 438 -27.63 19.84 1.64
C LYS A 438 -28.61 20.67 0.79
N GLU A 439 -29.78 20.12 0.45
CA GLU A 439 -30.80 20.84 -0.32
C GLU A 439 -31.31 22.07 0.45
N LYS A 440 -31.56 21.93 1.76
CA LYS A 440 -31.95 23.07 2.61
C LYS A 440 -30.87 24.15 2.67
N GLU A 441 -29.61 23.75 2.82
CA GLU A 441 -28.48 24.69 2.90
C GLU A 441 -28.27 25.45 1.56
N VAL A 442 -28.48 24.77 0.42
CA VAL A 442 -28.50 25.40 -0.90
C VAL A 442 -29.69 26.34 -1.06
N SER A 443 -30.89 25.95 -0.60
CA SER A 443 -32.06 26.83 -0.67
C SER A 443 -31.92 28.09 0.21
N GLU A 444 -31.35 27.95 1.41
CA GLU A 444 -31.13 29.07 2.33
C GLU A 444 -30.11 30.06 1.75
N LYS A 445 -29.02 29.56 1.15
CA LYS A 445 -28.04 30.42 0.45
C LYS A 445 -28.65 31.15 -0.74
N ALA A 446 -29.49 30.48 -1.52
CA ALA A 446 -30.18 31.11 -2.65
C ALA A 446 -31.18 32.20 -2.20
N GLU A 447 -31.85 32.00 -1.06
CA GLU A 447 -32.72 33.03 -0.48
C GLU A 447 -31.95 34.22 0.10
N GLU A 448 -30.77 34.01 0.70
CA GLU A 448 -29.89 35.09 1.16
C GLU A 448 -29.37 35.92 -0.02
N GLU A 449 -28.85 35.28 -1.08
CA GLU A 449 -28.39 35.97 -2.29
C GLU A 449 -29.53 36.76 -2.96
N ALA A 450 -30.76 36.23 -2.98
CA ALA A 450 -31.92 36.94 -3.53
C ALA A 450 -32.34 38.15 -2.69
N LYS A 451 -32.17 38.11 -1.36
CA LYS A 451 -32.42 39.25 -0.46
C LYS A 451 -31.35 40.33 -0.60
N GLU A 452 -30.09 39.92 -0.78
CA GLU A 452 -28.97 40.85 -0.97
C GLU A 452 -29.13 41.60 -2.30
N ASN A 453 -29.41 40.90 -3.40
CA ASN A 453 -29.67 41.52 -4.71
C ASN A 453 -30.86 42.50 -4.71
N LYS A 454 -31.96 42.19 -3.99
CA LYS A 454 -33.09 43.13 -3.85
C LYS A 454 -32.72 44.39 -3.10
N LYS A 455 -31.85 44.27 -2.10
CA LYS A 455 -31.40 45.39 -1.28
C LYS A 455 -30.50 46.33 -2.10
N ASP A 456 -29.65 45.75 -2.94
CA ASP A 456 -28.82 46.50 -3.88
C ASP A 456 -29.66 47.23 -4.94
N GLU A 457 -30.72 46.59 -5.49
CA GLU A 457 -31.65 47.24 -6.42
C GLU A 457 -32.46 48.40 -5.77
N GLU A 458 -32.84 48.26 -4.49
CA GLU A 458 -33.53 49.32 -3.75
C GLU A 458 -32.59 50.50 -3.42
N GLU A 459 -31.33 50.23 -3.08
CA GLU A 459 -30.32 51.29 -2.91
C GLU A 459 -30.00 52.01 -4.22
N GLU A 460 -29.98 51.30 -5.34
CA GLU A 460 -29.75 51.90 -6.66
C GLU A 460 -30.92 52.80 -7.09
N LYS A 461 -32.17 52.34 -6.91
CA LYS A 461 -33.36 53.17 -7.14
C LYS A 461 -33.43 54.39 -6.22
N ALA A 462 -33.02 54.26 -4.96
CA ALA A 462 -32.97 55.39 -4.04
C ALA A 462 -31.91 56.44 -4.47
N ARG A 463 -30.81 56.01 -5.08
CA ARG A 463 -29.79 56.91 -5.66
C ARG A 463 -30.28 57.61 -6.92
N GLU A 464 -31.08 56.96 -7.75
CA GLU A 464 -31.69 57.57 -8.94
C GLU A 464 -32.77 58.60 -8.57
N VAL A 465 -33.64 58.32 -7.60
CA VAL A 465 -34.64 59.28 -7.11
C VAL A 465 -33.97 60.51 -6.47
N GLY A 466 -32.88 60.30 -5.72
CA GLY A 466 -32.08 61.40 -5.16
C GLY A 466 -31.28 62.22 -6.18
N GLN A 467 -31.13 61.74 -7.42
CA GLN A 467 -30.58 62.52 -8.54
C GLN A 467 -31.67 63.29 -9.28
N ALA A 468 -32.88 62.74 -9.42
CA ALA A 468 -34.02 63.45 -10.01
C ALA A 468 -34.44 64.68 -9.18
N ASP A 469 -34.46 64.59 -7.85
CA ASP A 469 -34.74 65.73 -6.95
C ASP A 469 -33.66 66.83 -7.01
N LYS A 470 -32.45 66.52 -7.49
CA LYS A 470 -31.37 67.50 -7.71
C LYS A 470 -31.41 68.17 -9.08
N GLU A 471 -32.13 67.61 -10.04
CA GLU A 471 -32.36 68.23 -11.35
C GLU A 471 -33.57 69.18 -11.33
N GLU A 472 -34.63 68.87 -10.58
CA GLU A 472 -35.77 69.81 -10.40
C GLU A 472 -35.38 71.10 -9.63
N PHE A 473 -34.37 71.04 -8.76
CA PHE A 473 -33.85 72.24 -8.07
C PHE A 473 -32.93 73.12 -8.93
N LYS A 474 -32.59 72.71 -10.16
CA LYS A 474 -31.78 73.50 -11.10
C LYS A 474 -32.59 74.22 -12.17
N GLU A 475 -33.90 73.98 -12.28
CA GLU A 475 -34.77 74.67 -13.26
C GLU A 475 -35.56 75.86 -12.69
N THR A 476 -35.38 76.22 -11.41
CA THR A 476 -36.06 77.39 -10.79
C THR A 476 -35.15 78.60 -10.50
N ASP A 477 -33.87 78.56 -10.86
CA ASP A 477 -33.00 79.74 -10.91
C ASP A 477 -32.69 80.10 -12.38
N ASN A 478 -33.66 80.75 -13.04
CA ASN A 478 -33.44 81.57 -14.22
C ASN A 478 -34.46 82.70 -14.32
#